data_AF-A0A0D3HLT2-F1
#
_entry.id   AF-A0A0D3HLT2-F1
#
_cell.length_a   1.000
_cell.length_b   1.000
_cell.length_c   1.000
_cell.angle_alpha   90.00
_cell.angle_beta   90.00
_cell.angle_gamma   90.00
#
_symmetry.space_group_name_H-M   'P 1'
#
loop_
_entity.id
_entity.type
_entity.pdbx_description
1 polymer ?
#
loop_
_entity_poly.entity_id
_entity_poly.type
_entity_poly.pdbx_seq_one_letter_code
_entity_poly.pdbx_strand_id
1 'polypeptide(L)'
;MVEWEEWEWEEQVQAMAVLEELLLWRCKLRCLPPGLAFHARALKKLGIHEVQNLNSLDNFACVVELNMYGNPDLQRISNFPKLRKLDIVFCPKMEVLENVPELRSLTLEDYSIETLPGYLQQVSMRNLFVDCSFELLSSIAMGDTGPEWNKISHIQQVKANADDGYDETMWYVSYTRDPYSFETNVIPSSNPSEPNDEK
;
A
#
# COMPACT_ATOMS: atom_id res chain seq x y z
N MET A 1 -19.16 21.49 -7.87
CA MET A 1 -19.58 20.08 -7.65
C MET A 1 -20.06 19.99 -6.22
N VAL A 2 -21.23 19.43 -5.96
CA VAL A 2 -21.69 19.18 -4.59
C VAL A 2 -20.83 18.03 -4.06
N GLU A 3 -19.98 18.31 -3.10
CA GLU A 3 -19.11 17.31 -2.50
C GLU A 3 -19.92 16.58 -1.44
N TRP A 4 -20.09 15.27 -1.62
CA TRP A 4 -20.87 14.44 -0.71
C TRP A 4 -20.04 14.22 0.55
N GLU A 5 -20.42 14.88 1.65
CA GLU A 5 -19.75 14.80 2.95
C GLU A 5 -20.27 13.65 3.81
N GLU A 6 -21.54 13.28 3.60
CA GLU A 6 -22.24 12.26 4.36
C GLU A 6 -22.89 11.25 3.41
N TRP A 7 -22.75 9.97 3.74
CA TRP A 7 -23.48 8.87 3.12
C TRP A 7 -23.94 7.95 4.24
N GLU A 8 -25.20 8.12 4.63
CA GLU A 8 -25.83 7.33 5.69
C GLU A 8 -26.59 6.16 5.10
N TRP A 9 -26.34 4.98 5.65
CA TRP A 9 -27.09 3.76 5.37
C TRP A 9 -26.90 2.80 6.53
N GLU A 10 -27.98 2.58 7.30
CA GLU A 10 -27.93 1.74 8.49
C GLU A 10 -28.02 0.24 8.17
N GLU A 11 -27.54 -0.59 9.10
CA GLU A 11 -27.54 -2.06 8.95
C GLU A 11 -28.95 -2.67 8.93
N GLN A 12 -30.00 -1.95 9.29
CA GLN A 12 -31.37 -2.47 9.29
C GLN A 12 -32.02 -2.43 7.90
N VAL A 13 -31.48 -1.61 6.99
CA VAL A 13 -32.05 -1.43 5.65
C VAL A 13 -31.31 -2.31 4.66
N GLN A 14 -31.97 -3.32 4.10
CA GLN A 14 -31.36 -4.16 3.07
C GLN A 14 -31.40 -3.44 1.71
N ALA A 15 -30.23 -3.18 1.15
CA ALA A 15 -30.07 -2.61 -0.19
C ALA A 15 -28.80 -3.14 -0.86
N MET A 16 -28.66 -2.91 -2.17
CA MET A 16 -27.45 -3.22 -2.95
C MET A 16 -26.97 -4.68 -2.84
N ALA A 17 -27.87 -5.65 -2.66
CA ALA A 17 -27.53 -7.07 -2.43
C ALA A 17 -26.76 -7.73 -3.59
N VAL A 18 -26.87 -7.18 -4.80
CA VAL A 18 -26.20 -7.67 -6.02
C VAL A 18 -25.04 -6.76 -6.47
N LEU A 19 -24.67 -5.76 -5.66
CA LEU A 19 -23.56 -4.87 -6.00
C LEU A 19 -22.24 -5.65 -5.94
N GLU A 20 -21.57 -5.80 -7.08
CA GLU A 20 -20.32 -6.55 -7.20
C GLU A 20 -19.08 -5.64 -7.20
N GLU A 21 -19.22 -4.41 -7.70
CA GLU A 21 -18.14 -3.43 -7.82
C GLU A 21 -18.63 -2.04 -7.40
N LEU A 22 -17.83 -1.34 -6.61
CA LEU A 22 -18.10 0.04 -6.19
C LEU A 22 -16.84 0.88 -6.36
N LEU A 23 -16.98 2.04 -6.99
CA LEU A 23 -15.93 3.05 -7.09
C LEU A 23 -16.45 4.36 -6.48
N LEU A 24 -15.75 4.87 -5.48
CA LEU A 24 -15.93 6.21 -4.94
C LEU A 24 -14.80 7.09 -5.46
N TRP A 25 -15.14 8.21 -6.07
CA TRP A 25 -14.18 9.11 -6.72
C TRP A 25 -14.46 10.55 -6.30
N ARG A 26 -13.44 11.27 -5.80
CA ARG A 26 -13.51 12.68 -5.40
C ARG A 26 -14.68 12.98 -4.45
N CYS A 27 -14.80 12.19 -3.39
CA CYS A 27 -15.81 12.39 -2.34
C CYS A 27 -15.18 13.06 -1.10
N LYS A 28 -16.02 13.67 -0.25
CA LYS A 28 -15.61 14.24 1.05
C LYS A 28 -16.08 13.41 2.24
N LEU A 29 -16.45 12.16 1.98
CA LEU A 29 -16.94 11.22 2.99
C LEU A 29 -15.92 11.03 4.10
N ARG A 30 -16.40 11.09 5.34
CA ARG A 30 -15.59 10.79 6.54
C ARG A 30 -15.53 9.30 6.84
N CYS A 31 -16.58 8.58 6.48
CA CYS A 31 -16.71 7.13 6.61
C CYS A 31 -17.63 6.59 5.50
N LEU A 32 -17.53 5.29 5.23
CA LEU A 32 -18.53 4.58 4.44
C LEU A 32 -19.63 4.08 5.38
N PRO A 33 -20.89 4.00 4.92
CA PRO A 33 -21.97 3.58 5.78
C PRO A 33 -21.83 2.11 6.21
N PRO A 34 -22.12 1.76 7.48
CA PRO A 34 -22.08 0.38 7.96
C PRO A 34 -22.97 -0.57 7.17
N GLY A 35 -24.13 -0.09 6.70
CA GLY A 35 -25.05 -0.86 5.87
C GLY A 35 -24.40 -1.39 4.59
N LEU A 36 -23.45 -0.65 4.00
CA LEU A 36 -22.71 -1.12 2.82
C LEU A 36 -21.82 -2.31 3.15
N ALA A 37 -21.01 -2.21 4.20
CA ALA A 37 -20.14 -3.29 4.66
C ALA A 37 -20.95 -4.53 5.08
N PHE A 38 -22.14 -4.31 5.66
CA PHE A 38 -23.01 -5.38 6.15
C PHE A 38 -23.86 -6.05 5.08
N HIS A 39 -24.41 -5.31 4.10
CA HIS A 39 -25.40 -5.84 3.14
C HIS A 39 -24.85 -6.15 1.77
N ALA A 40 -23.80 -5.46 1.32
CA ALA A 40 -23.21 -5.68 0.00
C ALA A 40 -22.37 -6.97 -0.05
N ARG A 41 -23.01 -8.12 0.21
CA ARG A 41 -22.37 -9.44 0.27
C ARG A 41 -21.88 -9.93 -1.10
N ALA A 42 -22.39 -9.36 -2.19
CA ALA A 42 -21.89 -9.59 -3.54
C ALA A 42 -20.61 -8.78 -3.85
N LEU A 43 -20.28 -7.74 -3.08
CA LEU A 43 -19.20 -6.79 -3.39
C LEU A 43 -17.83 -7.49 -3.37
N LYS A 44 -17.16 -7.51 -4.53
CA LYS A 44 -15.83 -8.10 -4.74
C LYS A 44 -14.75 -7.07 -4.96
N LYS A 45 -15.08 -5.93 -5.59
CA LYS A 45 -14.11 -4.88 -5.88
C LYS A 45 -14.56 -3.55 -5.29
N LEU A 46 -13.64 -2.90 -4.58
CA LEU A 46 -13.87 -1.59 -4.00
C LEU A 46 -12.72 -0.67 -4.41
N GLY A 47 -13.06 0.44 -5.05
CA GLY A 47 -12.13 1.54 -5.34
C GLY A 47 -12.50 2.77 -4.52
N ILE A 48 -11.54 3.33 -3.80
CA ILE A 48 -11.68 4.61 -3.08
C ILE A 48 -10.59 5.57 -3.57
N HIS A 49 -10.99 6.56 -4.36
CA HIS A 49 -10.07 7.43 -5.10
C HIS A 49 -10.33 8.90 -4.76
N GLU A 50 -9.26 9.61 -4.40
CA GLU A 50 -9.27 11.04 -4.08
C GLU A 50 -10.31 11.41 -2.99
N VAL A 51 -10.46 10.57 -1.96
CA VAL A 51 -11.37 10.81 -0.83
C VAL A 51 -10.61 11.45 0.33
N GLN A 52 -10.83 12.75 0.53
CA GLN A 52 -9.97 13.55 1.41
C GLN A 52 -10.15 13.23 2.90
N ASN A 53 -11.38 13.05 3.39
CA ASN A 53 -11.66 13.00 4.83
C ASN A 53 -11.78 11.56 5.40
N LEU A 54 -11.52 10.54 4.58
CA LEU A 54 -11.67 9.14 5.00
C LEU A 54 -10.47 8.70 5.83
N ASN A 55 -10.67 8.55 7.14
CA ASN A 55 -9.59 8.18 8.07
C ASN A 55 -9.38 6.66 8.16
N SER A 56 -10.45 5.88 8.04
CA SER A 56 -10.39 4.43 8.12
C SER A 56 -11.38 3.76 7.17
N LEU A 57 -11.06 2.54 6.78
CA LEU A 57 -11.93 1.65 6.02
C LEU A 57 -11.94 0.27 6.67
N ASP A 58 -13.12 -0.20 7.07
CA ASP A 58 -13.23 -1.43 7.87
C ASP A 58 -14.47 -2.28 7.55
N ASN A 59 -14.38 -3.57 7.90
CA ASN A 59 -15.49 -4.53 7.99
C ASN A 59 -16.10 -5.05 6.66
N PHE A 60 -15.36 -4.99 5.55
CA PHE A 60 -15.83 -5.53 4.28
C PHE A 60 -15.52 -7.03 4.11
N ALA A 61 -16.46 -7.88 4.52
CA ALA A 61 -16.28 -9.34 4.57
C ALA A 61 -16.17 -10.05 3.21
N CYS A 62 -16.51 -9.38 2.11
CA CYS A 62 -16.63 -10.00 0.78
C CYS A 62 -15.70 -9.43 -0.30
N VAL A 63 -15.07 -8.29 -0.02
CA VAL A 63 -14.15 -7.62 -0.94
C VAL A 63 -12.89 -8.48 -1.11
N VAL A 64 -12.51 -8.68 -2.36
CA VAL A 64 -11.36 -9.48 -2.81
C VAL A 64 -10.25 -8.58 -3.36
N GLU A 65 -10.63 -7.45 -3.96
CA GLU A 65 -9.72 -6.46 -4.53
C GLU A 65 -10.08 -5.08 -3.99
N LEU A 66 -9.08 -4.41 -3.41
CA LEU A 66 -9.21 -3.05 -2.88
C LEU A 66 -8.17 -2.15 -3.57
N ASN A 67 -8.63 -1.04 -4.14
CA ASN A 67 -7.78 -0.01 -4.73
C ASN A 67 -7.99 1.31 -4.00
N MET A 68 -6.90 1.85 -3.44
CA MET A 68 -6.86 3.13 -2.75
C MET A 68 -5.94 4.05 -3.54
N TYR A 69 -6.45 5.19 -4.00
CA TYR A 69 -5.67 6.15 -4.77
C TYR A 69 -5.87 7.55 -4.22
N GLY A 70 -4.80 8.22 -3.80
CA GLY A 70 -4.85 9.63 -3.42
C GLY A 70 -5.75 9.93 -2.22
N ASN A 71 -5.72 9.11 -1.17
CA ASN A 71 -6.51 9.33 0.05
C ASN A 71 -5.59 9.86 1.17
N PRO A 72 -5.44 11.20 1.32
CA PRO A 72 -4.39 11.79 2.15
C PRO A 72 -4.58 11.61 3.66
N ASP A 73 -5.81 11.42 4.13
CA ASP A 73 -6.12 11.24 5.56
C ASP A 73 -6.29 9.77 5.97
N LEU A 74 -6.22 8.83 5.02
CA LEU A 74 -6.39 7.41 5.30
C LEU A 74 -5.25 6.89 6.17
N GLN A 75 -5.59 6.37 7.34
CA GLN A 75 -4.64 5.85 8.33
C GLN A 75 -4.77 4.35 8.56
N ARG A 76 -5.97 3.79 8.36
CA ARG A 76 -6.27 2.41 8.74
C ARG A 76 -7.13 1.67 7.71
N ILE A 77 -6.73 0.45 7.40
CA ILE A 77 -7.53 -0.56 6.71
C ILE A 77 -7.59 -1.79 7.60
N SER A 78 -8.78 -2.26 7.95
CA SER A 78 -8.91 -3.45 8.79
C SER A 78 -10.12 -4.32 8.47
N ASN A 79 -10.07 -5.59 8.87
CA ASN A 79 -11.18 -6.54 8.78
C ASN A 79 -11.64 -6.82 7.34
N PHE A 80 -10.69 -7.18 6.47
CA PHE A 80 -10.98 -7.69 5.13
C PHE A 80 -10.56 -9.17 5.00
N PRO A 81 -11.37 -10.12 5.50
CA PRO A 81 -10.99 -11.53 5.59
C PRO A 81 -10.76 -12.22 4.23
N LYS A 82 -11.32 -11.68 3.14
CA LYS A 82 -11.22 -12.25 1.79
C LYS A 82 -10.34 -11.44 0.83
N LEU A 83 -9.70 -10.38 1.32
CA LEU A 83 -8.88 -9.51 0.49
C LEU A 83 -7.66 -10.30 -0.01
N ARG A 84 -7.45 -10.28 -1.32
CA ARG A 84 -6.33 -10.98 -1.98
C ARG A 84 -5.37 -10.01 -2.65
N LYS A 85 -5.89 -8.89 -3.15
CA LYS A 85 -5.14 -7.84 -3.81
C LYS A 85 -5.45 -6.48 -3.18
N LEU A 86 -4.41 -5.76 -2.80
CA LEU A 86 -4.49 -4.41 -2.26
C LEU A 86 -3.54 -3.50 -3.02
N ASP A 87 -4.05 -2.44 -3.61
CA ASP A 87 -3.25 -1.36 -4.20
C ASP A 87 -3.42 -0.11 -3.33
N ILE A 88 -2.30 0.44 -2.82
CA ILE A 88 -2.25 1.68 -2.03
C ILE A 88 -1.34 2.65 -2.78
N VAL A 89 -1.94 3.71 -3.33
CA VAL A 89 -1.26 4.69 -4.16
C VAL A 89 -1.50 6.08 -3.59
N PHE A 90 -0.44 6.84 -3.32
CA PHE A 90 -0.48 8.20 -2.76
C PHE A 90 -1.38 8.34 -1.52
N CYS A 91 -1.14 7.49 -0.52
CA CYS A 91 -1.86 7.48 0.76
C CYS A 91 -0.85 7.61 1.92
N PRO A 92 -0.25 8.80 2.11
CA PRO A 92 0.97 8.97 2.92
C PRO A 92 0.80 8.74 4.42
N LYS A 93 -0.44 8.80 4.94
CA LYS A 93 -0.73 8.59 6.37
C LYS A 93 -1.10 7.15 6.71
N MET A 94 -1.04 6.22 5.76
CA MET A 94 -1.45 4.84 5.96
C MET A 94 -0.48 4.11 6.91
N GLU A 95 -0.95 3.76 8.10
CA GLU A 95 -0.11 3.21 9.17
C GLU A 95 -0.55 1.81 9.63
N VAL A 96 -1.83 1.48 9.50
CA VAL A 96 -2.41 0.27 10.08
C VAL A 96 -3.09 -0.59 9.02
N LEU A 97 -2.57 -1.80 8.82
CA LEU A 97 -3.18 -2.85 7.99
C LEU A 97 -3.35 -4.12 8.83
N GLU A 98 -4.58 -4.46 9.20
CA GLU A 98 -4.87 -5.54 10.15
C GLU A 98 -6.01 -6.46 9.68
N ASN A 99 -6.00 -7.71 10.17
CA ASN A 99 -7.06 -8.70 9.89
C ASN A 99 -7.33 -8.91 8.39
N VAL A 100 -6.24 -9.11 7.63
CA VAL A 100 -6.24 -9.42 6.18
C VAL A 100 -5.60 -10.79 5.87
N PRO A 101 -6.13 -11.90 6.44
CA PRO A 101 -5.47 -13.21 6.42
C PRO A 101 -5.30 -13.85 5.02
N GLU A 102 -6.09 -13.45 4.03
CA GLU A 102 -5.99 -13.97 2.66
C GLU A 102 -5.13 -13.11 1.72
N LEU A 103 -4.48 -12.05 2.22
CA LEU A 103 -3.74 -11.12 1.38
C LEU A 103 -2.59 -11.82 0.65
N ARG A 104 -2.57 -11.72 -0.69
CA ARG A 104 -1.55 -12.35 -1.53
C ARG A 104 -0.60 -11.36 -2.15
N SER A 105 -1.13 -10.20 -2.55
CA SER A 105 -0.39 -9.17 -3.26
C SER A 105 -0.70 -7.79 -2.71
N LEU A 106 0.35 -7.00 -2.48
CA LEU A 106 0.25 -5.60 -2.15
C LEU A 106 1.07 -4.77 -3.15
N THR A 107 0.47 -3.71 -3.67
CA THR A 107 1.16 -2.65 -4.42
C THR A 107 1.17 -1.40 -3.56
N LEU A 108 2.34 -0.81 -3.38
CA LEU A 108 2.55 0.44 -2.67
C LEU A 108 3.24 1.43 -3.61
N GLU A 109 2.58 2.53 -3.94
CA GLU A 109 3.17 3.62 -4.72
C GLU A 109 3.08 4.91 -3.93
N ASP A 110 4.22 5.40 -3.44
CA ASP A 110 4.29 6.68 -2.75
C ASP A 110 5.74 7.20 -2.76
N TYR A 111 5.95 8.36 -3.39
CA TYR A 111 7.27 9.00 -3.47
C TYR A 111 7.57 9.90 -2.26
N SER A 112 6.62 10.06 -1.33
CA SER A 112 6.77 10.92 -0.15
C SER A 112 7.14 10.16 1.12
N ILE A 113 7.07 8.82 1.12
CA ILE A 113 7.43 8.01 2.28
C ILE A 113 8.96 7.85 2.37
N GLU A 114 9.50 8.00 3.58
CA GLU A 114 10.95 7.87 3.82
C GLU A 114 11.37 6.43 4.17
N THR A 115 10.43 5.62 4.65
CA THR A 115 10.68 4.23 5.04
C THR A 115 9.47 3.37 4.64
N LEU A 116 9.67 2.06 4.44
CA LEU A 116 8.56 1.16 4.20
C LEU A 116 7.61 1.14 5.41
N PRO A 117 6.29 1.07 5.20
CA PRO A 117 5.33 1.08 6.31
C PRO A 117 5.51 -0.11 7.26
N GLY A 118 5.38 0.15 8.58
CA GLY A 118 5.61 -0.85 9.63
C GLY A 118 4.66 -2.05 9.57
N TYR A 119 3.45 -1.89 9.01
CA TYR A 119 2.49 -2.98 8.84
C TYR A 119 3.01 -4.10 7.93
N LEU A 120 3.96 -3.83 7.02
CA LEU A 120 4.54 -4.84 6.13
C LEU A 120 5.22 -5.96 6.92
N GLN A 121 5.81 -5.63 8.08
CA GLN A 121 6.42 -6.60 8.99
C GLN A 121 5.39 -7.58 9.60
N GLN A 122 4.14 -7.12 9.78
CA GLN A 122 3.11 -7.85 10.51
C GLN A 122 2.21 -8.67 9.59
N VAL A 123 2.03 -8.21 8.35
CA VAL A 123 1.15 -8.84 7.39
C VAL A 123 1.90 -9.85 6.53
N SER A 124 1.40 -11.08 6.52
CA SER A 124 1.91 -12.11 5.60
C SER A 124 1.30 -11.92 4.22
N MET A 125 2.16 -11.87 3.20
CA MET A 125 1.77 -11.79 1.79
C MET A 125 2.83 -12.48 0.93
N ARG A 126 2.47 -12.83 -0.31
CA ARG A 126 3.40 -13.51 -1.24
C ARG A 126 4.18 -12.51 -2.08
N ASN A 127 3.51 -11.47 -2.57
CA ASN A 127 4.08 -10.51 -3.50
C ASN A 127 3.93 -9.09 -2.96
N LEU A 128 5.02 -8.34 -3.00
CA LEU A 128 5.04 -6.91 -2.72
C LEU A 128 5.64 -6.19 -3.94
N PHE A 129 4.93 -5.19 -4.42
CA PHE A 129 5.40 -4.26 -5.44
C PHE A 129 5.48 -2.87 -4.81
N VAL A 130 6.62 -2.21 -4.93
CA VAL A 130 6.85 -0.88 -4.39
C VAL A 130 7.30 0.05 -5.51
N ASP A 131 6.70 1.22 -5.60
CA ASP A 131 7.20 2.33 -6.41
C ASP A 131 7.40 3.53 -5.47
N CYS A 132 8.63 4.02 -5.40
CA CYS A 132 9.06 4.92 -4.33
C CYS A 132 10.17 5.87 -4.76
N SER A 133 10.59 6.74 -3.85
CA SER A 133 11.74 7.61 -4.07
C SER A 133 13.04 6.81 -4.23
N PHE A 134 14.03 7.39 -4.91
CA PHE A 134 15.34 6.77 -5.06
C PHE A 134 16.03 6.54 -3.71
N GLU A 135 15.83 7.42 -2.73
CA GLU A 135 16.37 7.29 -1.37
C GLU A 135 15.81 6.05 -0.66
N LEU A 136 14.50 5.82 -0.72
CA LEU A 136 13.88 4.64 -0.15
C LEU A 136 14.31 3.38 -0.90
N LEU A 137 14.35 3.41 -2.23
CA LEU A 137 14.86 2.30 -3.03
C LEU A 137 16.30 1.95 -2.66
N SER A 138 17.17 2.96 -2.47
CA SER A 138 18.56 2.77 -2.05
C SER A 138 18.65 2.12 -0.66
N SER A 139 17.76 2.50 0.26
CA SER A 139 17.63 1.86 1.57
C SER A 139 17.22 0.39 1.47
N ILE A 140 16.29 0.07 0.56
CA ILE A 140 15.87 -1.32 0.26
C ILE A 140 17.03 -2.11 -0.38
N ALA A 141 17.80 -1.48 -1.27
CA ALA A 141 18.91 -2.09 -1.99
C ALA A 141 20.07 -2.56 -1.08
N MET A 142 20.16 -2.04 0.15
CA MET A 142 21.11 -2.51 1.17
C MET A 142 20.87 -3.96 1.62
N GLY A 143 19.72 -4.56 1.26
CA GLY A 143 19.43 -5.95 1.56
C GLY A 143 19.42 -6.22 3.07
N ASP A 144 20.03 -7.32 3.49
CA ASP A 144 20.04 -7.80 4.89
C ASP A 144 20.79 -6.92 5.89
N THR A 145 21.57 -5.96 5.40
CA THR A 145 22.23 -4.92 6.22
C THR A 145 21.40 -3.64 6.35
N GLY A 146 20.33 -3.52 5.55
CA GLY A 146 19.50 -2.33 5.47
C GLY A 146 18.41 -2.23 6.56
N PRO A 147 17.97 -1.01 6.90
CA PRO A 147 16.93 -0.80 7.92
C PRO A 147 15.55 -1.30 7.48
N GLU A 148 15.32 -1.47 6.18
CA GLU A 148 14.03 -1.91 5.61
C GLU A 148 13.87 -3.44 5.61
N TRP A 149 14.96 -4.19 5.79
CA TRP A 149 14.97 -5.64 5.58
C TRP A 149 14.01 -6.41 6.47
N ASN A 150 13.91 -6.03 7.74
CA ASN A 150 13.02 -6.67 8.70
C ASN A 150 11.54 -6.56 8.30
N LYS A 151 11.16 -5.59 7.47
CA LYS A 151 9.78 -5.38 6.98
C LYS A 151 9.43 -6.23 5.77
N ILE A 152 10.41 -6.75 5.03
CA ILE A 152 10.17 -7.43 3.74
C ILE A 152 10.81 -8.82 3.63
N SER A 153 11.77 -9.17 4.49
CA SER A 153 12.51 -10.43 4.42
C SER A 153 11.65 -11.69 4.48
N HIS A 154 10.48 -11.64 5.12
CA HIS A 154 9.53 -12.75 5.19
C HIS A 154 8.71 -12.95 3.90
N ILE A 155 8.64 -11.95 3.03
CA ILE A 155 7.82 -11.94 1.82
C ILE A 155 8.50 -12.77 0.72
N GLN A 156 7.72 -13.56 -0.02
CA GLN A 156 8.28 -14.49 -1.01
C GLN A 156 8.90 -13.78 -2.21
N GLN A 157 8.25 -12.73 -2.71
CA GLN A 157 8.73 -11.92 -3.84
C GLN A 157 8.52 -10.44 -3.56
N VAL A 158 9.58 -9.65 -3.71
CA VAL A 158 9.53 -8.19 -3.61
C VAL A 158 10.13 -7.60 -4.88
N LYS A 159 9.43 -6.65 -5.48
CA LYS A 159 9.97 -5.80 -6.53
C LYS A 159 9.78 -4.36 -6.11
N ALA A 160 10.86 -3.59 -6.14
CA ALA A 160 10.82 -2.16 -5.87
C ALA A 160 11.44 -1.41 -7.04
N ASN A 161 10.85 -0.28 -7.43
CA ASN A 161 11.37 0.60 -8.45
C ASN A 161 11.43 2.04 -7.92
N ALA A 162 12.23 2.85 -8.60
CA ALA A 162 12.22 4.31 -8.47
C ALA A 162 12.51 4.92 -9.84
N ASP A 163 11.77 5.99 -10.16
CA ASP A 163 12.00 6.86 -11.31
C ASP A 163 12.59 8.18 -10.80
N ASP A 164 13.79 8.55 -11.28
CA ASP A 164 14.42 9.82 -10.93
C ASP A 164 13.96 10.98 -11.82
N GLY A 165 13.12 10.72 -12.83
CA GLY A 165 12.49 11.72 -13.70
C GLY A 165 13.45 12.46 -14.64
N TYR A 166 14.75 12.15 -14.60
CA TYR A 166 15.77 12.83 -15.42
C TYR A 166 16.44 11.91 -16.44
N ASP A 167 16.55 10.60 -16.17
CA ASP A 167 17.10 9.62 -17.10
C ASP A 167 16.10 8.50 -17.43
N GLU A 168 16.23 7.88 -18.61
CA GLU A 168 15.46 6.66 -18.99
C GLU A 168 15.79 5.43 -18.11
N THR A 169 16.63 5.60 -17.09
CA THR A 169 17.13 4.51 -16.24
C THR A 169 16.19 4.28 -15.06
N MET A 170 15.30 3.30 -15.21
CA MET A 170 14.51 2.79 -14.09
C MET A 170 15.42 2.04 -13.09
N TRP A 171 15.54 2.57 -11.87
CA TRP A 171 16.24 1.89 -10.78
C TRP A 171 15.34 0.80 -10.20
N TYR A 172 15.93 -0.34 -9.84
CA TYR A 172 15.16 -1.48 -9.33
C TYR A 172 15.89 -2.29 -8.25
N VAL A 173 15.07 -2.95 -7.44
CA VAL A 173 15.44 -4.08 -6.57
C VAL A 173 14.46 -5.22 -6.86
N SER A 174 14.99 -6.43 -7.03
CA SER A 174 14.23 -7.66 -7.20
C SER A 174 14.72 -8.70 -6.20
N TYR A 175 13.85 -9.13 -5.29
CA TYR A 175 14.15 -10.10 -4.25
C TYR A 175 13.20 -11.30 -4.33
N THR A 176 13.74 -12.51 -4.19
CA THR A 176 12.99 -13.74 -3.94
C THR A 176 13.55 -14.45 -2.71
N ARG A 177 12.66 -14.96 -1.85
CA ARG A 177 13.05 -15.64 -0.61
C ARG A 177 13.50 -17.09 -0.82
N ASP A 178 12.75 -17.85 -1.63
CA ASP A 178 13.00 -19.27 -1.88
C ASP A 178 12.67 -19.65 -3.34
N PRO A 179 13.66 -19.94 -4.20
CA PRO A 179 15.09 -19.84 -3.92
C PRO A 179 15.51 -18.38 -3.67
N TYR A 180 16.54 -18.18 -2.85
CA TYR A 180 17.06 -16.85 -2.55
C TYR A 180 17.67 -16.21 -3.80
N SER A 181 17.20 -15.02 -4.16
CA SER A 181 17.84 -14.13 -5.15
C SER A 181 17.66 -12.69 -4.71
N PHE A 182 18.68 -11.87 -4.91
CA PHE A 182 18.62 -10.42 -4.68
C PHE A 182 19.41 -9.72 -5.79
N GLU A 183 18.70 -9.00 -6.64
CA GLU A 183 19.24 -8.31 -7.82
C GLU A 183 18.88 -6.83 -7.75
N THR A 184 19.83 -5.95 -8.03
CA THR A 184 19.60 -4.51 -8.10
C THR A 184 20.62 -3.84 -9.02
N ASN A 185 20.21 -2.74 -9.65
CA ASN A 185 21.10 -1.84 -10.37
C ASN A 185 21.47 -0.58 -9.56
N VAL A 186 21.02 -0.44 -8.31
CA VAL A 186 21.39 0.68 -7.44
C VAL A 186 22.85 0.54 -7.02
N ILE A 187 23.68 1.51 -7.41
CA ILE A 187 25.12 1.50 -7.09
C ILE A 187 25.30 2.14 -5.71
N PRO A 188 25.96 1.47 -4.74
CA PRO A 188 26.32 2.09 -3.48
C PRO A 188 27.19 3.32 -3.78
N SER A 189 26.77 4.50 -3.34
CA SER A 189 27.60 5.70 -3.47
C SER A 189 28.94 5.41 -2.79
N SER A 190 30.03 5.52 -3.55
CA SER A 190 31.37 5.35 -3.02
C SER A 190 31.58 6.38 -1.91
N ASN A 191 32.04 5.93 -0.74
CA ASN A 191 32.26 6.76 0.46
C ASN A 191 32.82 8.16 0.14
N PRO A 192 32.32 9.23 0.77
CA PRO A 192 32.98 10.52 0.70
C PRO A 192 34.32 10.44 1.47
N SER A 193 35.40 10.43 0.71
CA SER A 193 36.79 10.86 0.98
C SER A 193 37.31 10.72 2.42
N GLU A 194 38.33 9.88 2.60
CA GLU A 194 39.26 9.96 3.72
C GLU A 194 39.80 11.39 3.88
N PRO A 195 39.97 11.91 5.12
CA PRO A 195 40.62 13.20 5.32
C PRO A 195 42.09 13.09 4.94
N ASN A 196 42.53 13.99 4.05
CA ASN A 196 43.94 14.20 3.73
C ASN A 196 44.69 14.65 5.00
N ASP A 197 45.41 13.73 5.62
CA ASP A 197 46.53 14.06 6.52
C ASP A 197 47.74 14.44 5.65
N GLU A 198 47.91 15.74 5.38
CA GLU A 198 49.21 16.28 4.97
C GLU A 198 49.95 16.88 6.18
N LYS A 199 51.22 16.49 6.28
CA LYS A 199 52.23 16.82 7.30
C LYS A 199 52.58 18.31 7.40
#